data_AF-A0A1Q7ZLN3-F1
#
_entry.id   AF-A0A1Q7ZLN3-F1
#
_cell.length_a   1.000
_cell.length_b   1.000
_cell.length_c   1.000
_cell.angle_alpha   90.00
_cell.angle_beta   90.00
_cell.angle_gamma   90.00
#
_symmetry.space_group_name_H-M   'P 1'
#
loop_
_entity.id
_entity.type
_entity.pdbx_description
1 polymer ?
#
loop_
_entity_poly.entity_id
_entity_poly.type
_entity_poly.pdbx_seq_one_letter_code
_entity_poly.pdbx_strand_id
1 'polypeptide(L)'
;MGMKTSLWKLKRSLNNLAFRMSFIRLAPGSSRPLLPIAEFLIVGFTVFVLAGGLFVLTQGGQGLLNVASGYSFVYPGDINNQTTQEAVFTTLIYSMGILGLYMMFMSTRYAYRPKRAYGYLAFGMIMAVIFIVSLYVLIYDKIGQL
;
A
#
# COMPACT_ATOMS: atom_id res chain seq x y z
N MET A 1 -23.28 31.97 -24.77
CA MET A 1 -21.95 32.64 -24.65
C MET A 1 -21.14 32.09 -23.45
N GLY A 2 -21.03 30.77 -23.25
CA GLY A 2 -20.46 30.18 -22.01
C GLY A 2 -19.60 28.91 -22.15
N MET A 3 -19.42 28.36 -23.36
CA MET A 3 -18.69 27.11 -23.56
C MET A 3 -17.16 27.32 -23.68
N LYS A 4 -16.73 28.45 -24.27
CA LYS A 4 -15.30 28.80 -24.43
C LYS A 4 -14.60 29.09 -23.10
N THR A 5 -15.31 29.63 -22.10
CA THR A 5 -14.74 29.94 -20.78
C THR A 5 -14.54 28.70 -19.91
N SER A 6 -15.37 27.67 -20.08
CA SER A 6 -15.25 26.38 -19.38
C SER A 6 -14.01 25.59 -19.85
N LEU A 7 -13.80 25.49 -21.17
CA LEU A 7 -12.65 24.79 -21.75
C LEU A 7 -11.31 25.41 -21.35
N TRP A 8 -11.25 26.74 -21.24
CA TRP A 8 -10.05 27.44 -20.77
C TRP A 8 -9.73 27.15 -19.31
N LYS A 9 -10.75 27.13 -18.43
CA LYS A 9 -10.59 26.77 -17.01
C LYS A 9 -10.11 25.32 -16.86
N LEU A 10 -10.66 24.39 -17.66
CA LEU A 10 -10.26 22.99 -17.64
C LEU A 10 -8.82 22.81 -18.13
N LYS A 11 -8.44 23.43 -19.26
CA LYS A 11 -7.05 23.43 -19.75
C LYS A 11 -6.07 24.01 -18.74
N ARG A 12 -6.45 25.08 -18.04
CA ARG A 12 -5.62 25.70 -16.99
C ARG A 12 -5.51 24.81 -15.75
N SER A 13 -6.60 24.15 -15.35
CA SER A 13 -6.60 23.19 -14.25
C SER A 13 -5.68 22.00 -14.56
N LEU A 14 -5.77 21.43 -15.77
CA LEU A 14 -4.91 20.33 -16.22
C LEU A 14 -3.43 20.74 -16.31
N ASN A 15 -3.13 21.94 -16.80
CA ASN A 15 -1.75 22.45 -16.80
C ASN A 15 -1.22 22.69 -15.38
N ASN A 16 -2.05 23.18 -14.47
CA ASN A 16 -1.69 23.32 -13.05
C ASN A 16 -1.55 21.95 -12.37
N LEU A 17 -2.33 20.95 -12.78
CA LEU A 17 -2.22 19.57 -12.31
C LEU A 17 -0.92 18.94 -12.82
N ALA A 18 -0.59 19.11 -14.10
CA ALA A 18 0.67 18.64 -14.68
C ALA A 18 1.88 19.32 -14.04
N PHE A 19 1.80 20.63 -13.77
CA PHE A 19 2.83 21.37 -13.04
C PHE A 19 2.92 20.97 -11.55
N ARG A 20 1.81 20.56 -10.92
CA ARG A 20 1.83 20.01 -9.56
C ARG A 20 2.26 18.54 -9.53
N MET A 21 2.00 17.77 -10.57
CA MET A 21 2.54 16.41 -10.76
C MET A 21 4.03 16.44 -11.12
N SER A 22 4.56 17.59 -11.55
CA SER A 22 6.01 17.80 -11.67
C SER A 22 6.72 17.93 -10.31
N PHE A 23 6.09 17.53 -9.21
CA PHE A 23 6.82 17.20 -7.97
C PHE A 23 7.84 16.07 -8.18
N ILE A 24 7.72 15.32 -9.28
CA ILE A 24 8.80 14.49 -9.83
C ILE A 24 9.69 15.36 -10.74
N ARG A 25 10.22 16.47 -10.23
CA ARG A 25 11.46 17.02 -10.79
C ARG A 25 12.56 16.10 -10.29
N LEU A 26 12.84 15.05 -11.05
CA LEU A 26 14.16 14.42 -11.05
C LEU A 26 15.16 15.59 -11.06
N ALA A 27 15.93 15.74 -9.99
CA ALA A 27 16.89 16.82 -9.88
C ALA A 27 17.74 16.85 -11.16
N PRO A 28 17.84 17.98 -11.88
CA PRO A 28 18.71 18.06 -13.05
C PRO A 28 20.13 17.79 -12.56
N GLY A 29 20.67 16.62 -12.89
CA GLY A 29 21.97 16.14 -12.40
C GLY A 29 21.96 14.80 -11.64
N SER A 30 20.81 14.17 -11.38
CA SER A 30 20.81 12.79 -10.87
C SER A 30 21.12 11.81 -12.01
N SER A 31 22.31 11.22 -12.00
CA SER A 31 22.82 10.33 -13.05
C SER A 31 22.12 8.97 -13.15
N ARG A 32 21.03 8.72 -12.39
CA ARG A 32 20.37 7.40 -12.31
C ARG A 32 18.84 7.49 -12.14
N PRO A 33 18.09 8.00 -13.13
CA PRO A 33 16.63 8.11 -13.08
C PRO A 33 15.91 6.75 -12.96
N LEU A 34 16.59 5.64 -13.28
CA LEU A 34 16.05 4.28 -13.21
C LEU A 34 16.00 3.70 -11.79
N LEU A 35 16.77 4.24 -10.82
CA LEU A 35 16.87 3.66 -9.47
C LEU A 35 15.53 3.68 -8.70
N PRO A 36 14.78 4.80 -8.62
CA PRO A 36 13.51 4.80 -7.90
C PRO A 36 12.46 3.87 -8.53
N ILE A 37 12.51 3.70 -9.85
CA ILE A 37 11.63 2.77 -10.57
C ILE A 37 11.99 1.34 -10.19
N ALA A 38 13.27 0.99 -10.19
CA ALA A 38 13.74 -0.33 -9.77
C ALA A 38 13.37 -0.63 -8.31
N GLU A 39 13.58 0.32 -7.39
CA GLU A 39 13.16 0.19 -5.99
C GLU A 39 11.65 -0.08 -5.86
N PHE A 40 10.83 0.70 -6.57
CA PHE A 40 9.39 0.51 -6.57
C PHE A 40 8.98 -0.88 -7.10
N LEU A 41 9.59 -1.33 -8.20
CA LEU A 41 9.32 -2.66 -8.76
C LEU A 41 9.76 -3.79 -7.83
N ILE A 42 10.94 -3.68 -7.21
CA ILE A 42 11.46 -4.68 -6.27
C ILE A 42 10.55 -4.77 -5.04
N VAL A 43 10.18 -3.64 -4.45
CA VAL A 43 9.28 -3.62 -3.28
C VAL A 43 7.90 -4.15 -3.67
N GLY A 44 7.34 -3.68 -4.78
CA GLY A 44 6.04 -4.14 -5.27
C GLY A 44 6.01 -5.65 -5.54
N PHE A 45 7.05 -6.18 -6.18
CA PHE A 45 7.18 -7.62 -6.42
C PHE A 45 7.36 -8.41 -5.12
N THR A 46 8.13 -7.89 -4.16
CA THR A 46 8.31 -8.51 -2.85
C THR A 46 6.98 -8.59 -2.10
N VAL A 47 6.21 -7.50 -2.06
CA VAL A 47 4.87 -7.49 -1.45
C VAL A 47 3.95 -8.48 -2.16
N PHE A 48 3.96 -8.50 -3.49
CA PHE A 48 3.14 -9.42 -4.29
C PHE A 48 3.43 -10.88 -3.94
N VAL A 49 4.71 -11.27 -3.86
CA VAL A 49 5.09 -12.64 -3.51
C VAL A 49 4.71 -12.96 -2.07
N LEU A 50 5.05 -12.09 -1.12
CA LEU A 50 4.78 -12.33 0.30
C LEU A 50 3.27 -12.39 0.62
N ALA A 51 2.45 -11.60 -0.07
CA ALA A 51 1.00 -11.59 0.16
C ALA A 51 0.27 -12.80 -0.44
N GLY A 52 0.97 -13.70 -1.17
CA GLY A 52 0.38 -14.89 -1.78
C GLY A 52 -0.05 -14.69 -3.24
N GLY A 53 0.45 -13.67 -3.93
CA GLY A 53 0.11 -13.42 -5.33
C GLY A 53 0.35 -14.61 -6.27
N LEU A 54 1.41 -15.39 -6.02
CA LEU A 54 1.66 -16.63 -6.77
C LEU A 54 0.63 -17.72 -6.49
N PHE A 55 0.17 -17.84 -5.24
CA PHE A 55 -0.86 -18.81 -4.86
C PHE A 55 -2.18 -18.51 -5.58
N VAL A 56 -2.61 -17.24 -5.59
CA VAL A 56 -3.83 -16.81 -6.27
C VAL A 56 -3.77 -17.06 -7.79
N LEU A 57 -2.62 -16.79 -8.41
CA LEU A 57 -2.43 -17.01 -9.85
C LEU A 57 -2.47 -18.49 -10.25
N THR A 58 -1.94 -19.37 -9.40
CA THR A 58 -1.80 -20.80 -9.69
C THR A 58 -3.04 -21.60 -9.35
N GLN A 59 -3.68 -21.31 -8.21
CA GLN A 59 -4.80 -22.10 -7.69
C GLN A 59 -6.17 -21.66 -8.22
N GLY A 60 -6.23 -20.61 -9.05
CA GLY A 60 -7.49 -20.07 -9.56
C GLY A 60 -8.29 -19.45 -8.41
N GLY A 61 -7.88 -18.25 -8.01
CA GLY A 61 -8.36 -17.54 -6.82
C GLY A 61 -9.81 -17.81 -6.41
N GLN A 62 -9.98 -18.25 -5.16
CA GLN A 62 -11.31 -18.43 -4.57
C GLN A 62 -11.87 -17.08 -4.12
N GLY A 63 -13.17 -16.87 -4.32
CA GLY A 63 -13.88 -15.66 -3.90
C GLY A 63 -14.23 -15.68 -2.41
N LEU A 64 -15.40 -15.14 -2.06
CA LEU A 64 -15.95 -15.29 -0.71
C LEU A 64 -16.31 -16.75 -0.48
N LEU A 65 -15.97 -17.29 0.68
CA LEU A 65 -16.33 -18.63 1.10
C LEU A 65 -17.69 -18.62 1.81
N ASN A 66 -18.49 -19.65 1.56
CA ASN A 66 -19.71 -19.90 2.32
C ASN A 66 -19.36 -20.85 3.48
N VAL A 67 -19.42 -20.34 4.70
CA VAL A 67 -19.07 -21.03 5.95
C VAL A 67 -20.33 -21.12 6.82
N ALA A 68 -20.35 -22.03 7.79
CA ALA A 68 -21.51 -22.23 8.67
C ALA A 68 -21.99 -20.95 9.40
N SER A 69 -21.09 -19.99 9.66
CA SER A 69 -21.40 -18.69 10.28
C SER A 69 -21.80 -17.58 9.29
N GLY A 70 -21.82 -17.87 7.98
CA GLY A 70 -22.12 -16.91 6.91
C GLY A 70 -21.02 -16.82 5.85
N TYR A 71 -20.80 -15.64 5.28
CA TYR A 71 -19.74 -15.43 4.30
C TYR A 71 -18.43 -15.05 4.99
N SER A 72 -17.35 -15.76 4.68
CA SER A 72 -16.00 -15.41 5.14
C SER A 72 -15.10 -15.08 3.95
N PHE A 73 -14.26 -14.05 4.11
CA PHE A 73 -13.20 -13.76 3.15
C PHE A 73 -11.88 -14.43 3.52
N VAL A 74 -11.74 -14.99 4.73
CA VAL A 74 -10.56 -15.75 5.18
C VAL A 74 -10.89 -17.22 5.11
N TYR A 75 -9.90 -18.05 4.74
CA TYR A 75 -10.08 -19.51 4.74
C TYR A 75 -9.91 -20.07 6.16
N PRO A 76 -10.99 -20.53 6.85
CA PRO A 76 -10.91 -20.93 8.24
C PRO A 76 -10.33 -22.34 8.40
N GLY A 77 -9.50 -22.55 9.41
CA GLY A 77 -8.99 -23.86 9.81
C GLY A 77 -7.92 -24.47 8.89
N ASP A 78 -7.52 -23.76 7.84
CA ASP A 78 -6.43 -24.18 6.94
C ASP A 78 -5.50 -23.01 6.63
N ILE A 79 -4.27 -23.10 7.13
CA ILE A 79 -3.25 -22.07 6.98
C ILE A 79 -2.70 -22.01 5.54
N ASN A 80 -2.74 -23.13 4.81
CA ASN A 80 -2.13 -23.25 3.49
C ASN A 80 -3.05 -22.77 2.36
N ASN A 81 -4.35 -22.74 2.60
CA ASN A 81 -5.30 -22.18 1.65
C ASN A 81 -5.48 -20.68 1.85
N GLN A 82 -5.81 -19.98 0.76
CA GLN A 82 -5.96 -18.53 0.75
C GLN A 82 -7.02 -18.13 -0.27
N THR A 83 -7.89 -17.20 0.11
CA THR A 83 -8.83 -16.59 -0.85
C THR A 83 -8.18 -15.43 -1.59
N THR A 84 -8.76 -15.02 -2.71
CA THR A 84 -8.32 -13.84 -3.46
C THR A 84 -8.46 -12.57 -2.61
N GLN A 85 -9.51 -12.49 -1.79
CA GLN A 85 -9.77 -11.32 -0.95
C GLN A 85 -8.79 -11.25 0.22
N GLU A 86 -8.44 -12.40 0.81
CA GLU A 86 -7.40 -12.51 1.81
C GLU A 86 -6.04 -12.05 1.26
N ALA A 87 -5.68 -12.45 0.03
CA ALA A 87 -4.45 -12.01 -0.62
C ALA A 87 -4.44 -10.50 -0.92
N VAL A 88 -5.54 -9.95 -1.43
CA VAL A 88 -5.67 -8.49 -1.68
C VAL A 88 -5.58 -7.71 -0.37
N PHE A 89 -6.27 -8.17 0.68
CA PHE A 89 -6.19 -7.54 2.00
C PHE A 89 -4.77 -7.60 2.56
N THR A 90 -4.13 -8.77 2.52
CA THR A 90 -2.73 -8.95 2.95
C THR A 90 -1.77 -8.04 2.19
N THR A 91 -1.97 -7.88 0.86
CA THR A 91 -1.18 -6.97 0.01
C THR A 91 -1.28 -5.52 0.51
N LEU A 92 -2.48 -5.05 0.83
CA LEU A 92 -2.71 -3.70 1.36
C LEU A 92 -2.07 -3.50 2.73
N ILE A 93 -2.23 -4.48 3.62
CA ILE A 93 -1.64 -4.45 4.96
C ILE A 93 -0.11 -4.43 4.88
N TYR A 94 0.50 -5.28 4.07
CA TYR A 94 1.96 -5.30 3.86
C TYR A 94 2.47 -3.99 3.28
N SER A 95 1.78 -3.44 2.28
CA SER A 95 2.12 -2.14 1.71
C SER A 95 2.08 -1.03 2.76
N MET A 96 1.06 -1.03 3.61
CA MET A 96 0.92 -0.08 4.71
C MET A 96 2.02 -0.26 5.77
N GLY A 97 2.38 -1.50 6.11
CA GLY A 97 3.49 -1.79 7.02
C GLY A 97 4.83 -1.25 6.50
N ILE A 98 5.15 -1.51 5.23
CA ILE A 98 6.36 -0.99 4.58
C ILE A 98 6.35 0.54 4.54
N LEU A 99 5.22 1.16 4.18
CA LEU A 99 5.08 2.62 4.23
C LEU A 99 5.25 3.16 5.65
N GLY A 100 4.72 2.49 6.66
CA GLY A 100 4.90 2.84 8.07
C GLY A 100 6.37 2.84 8.49
N LEU A 101 7.09 1.77 8.17
CA LEU A 101 8.54 1.66 8.39
C LEU A 101 9.32 2.74 7.65
N TYR A 102 8.96 3.01 6.39
CA TYR A 102 9.59 4.06 5.60
C TYR A 102 9.37 5.46 6.21
N MET A 103 8.17 5.74 6.72
CA MET A 103 7.87 7.01 7.41
C MET A 103 8.68 7.14 8.71
N MET A 104 8.82 6.05 9.48
CA MET A 104 9.72 6.04 10.64
C MET A 104 11.17 6.26 10.25
N PHE A 105 11.66 5.64 9.17
CA PHE A 105 12.98 5.93 8.62
C PHE A 105 13.14 7.41 8.23
N MET A 106 12.15 7.98 7.53
CA MET A 106 12.18 9.40 7.15
C MET A 106 12.21 10.33 8.36
N SER A 107 11.62 9.94 9.50
CA SER A 107 11.70 10.72 10.73
C SER A 107 13.16 10.97 11.18
N THR A 108 14.05 9.97 11.01
CA THR A 108 15.47 10.06 11.36
C THR A 108 16.22 11.06 10.47
N ARG A 109 15.83 11.17 9.19
CA ARG A 109 16.41 12.13 8.24
C ARG A 109 16.01 13.58 8.52
N TYR A 110 14.93 13.79 9.27
CA TYR A 110 14.45 15.12 9.67
C TYR A 110 14.86 15.52 11.10
N ALA A 111 15.91 14.92 11.66
CA ALA A 111 16.36 15.18 13.04
C ALA A 111 16.51 16.68 13.40
N TYR A 112 16.99 17.51 12.47
CA TYR A 112 17.15 18.96 12.67
C TYR A 112 15.85 19.78 12.47
N ARG A 113 14.72 19.13 12.18
CA ARG A 113 13.39 19.74 11.99
C ARG A 113 12.34 18.98 12.83
N PRO A 114 12.34 19.16 14.17
CA PRO A 114 11.63 18.29 15.11
C PRO A 114 10.12 18.19 14.83
N LYS A 115 9.47 19.32 14.49
CA LYS A 115 8.04 19.33 14.14
C LYS A 115 7.68 18.38 12.99
N ARG A 116 8.58 18.22 12.01
CA ARG A 116 8.38 17.29 10.88
C ARG A 116 8.76 15.86 11.26
N ALA A 117 9.87 15.69 11.97
CA ALA A 117 10.33 14.38 12.44
C ALA A 117 9.24 13.68 13.28
N TYR A 118 8.63 14.38 14.23
CA TYR A 118 7.56 13.82 15.05
C TYR A 118 6.32 13.42 14.24
N GLY A 119 5.95 14.20 13.21
CA GLY A 119 4.83 13.83 12.33
C GLY A 119 5.10 12.53 11.57
N TYR A 120 6.30 12.38 11.00
CA TYR A 120 6.70 11.15 10.32
C TYR A 120 6.77 9.94 11.26
N LEU A 121 7.32 10.12 12.46
CA LEU A 121 7.42 9.07 13.46
C LEU A 121 6.04 8.62 13.94
N ALA A 122 5.18 9.57 14.34
CA ALA A 122 3.83 9.26 14.84
C ALA A 122 3.00 8.54 13.77
N PHE A 123 3.00 9.05 12.53
CA PHE A 123 2.26 8.43 11.45
C PHE A 123 2.79 7.03 11.11
N GLY A 124 4.11 6.87 11.06
CA GLY A 124 4.74 5.58 10.82
C GLY A 124 4.44 4.55 11.93
N MET A 125 4.46 4.97 13.20
CA MET A 125 4.09 4.12 14.32
C MET A 125 2.63 3.69 14.27
N ILE A 126 1.69 4.59 13.95
CA ILE A 126 0.28 4.25 13.80
C ILE A 126 0.10 3.20 12.70
N MET A 127 0.72 3.40 11.53
CA MET A 127 0.69 2.42 10.45
C MET A 127 1.27 1.06 10.86
N ALA A 128 2.38 1.05 11.60
CA ALA A 128 3.00 -0.18 12.10
C ALA A 128 2.09 -0.92 13.10
N VAL A 129 1.42 -0.20 14.00
CA VAL A 129 0.45 -0.79 14.93
C VAL A 129 -0.73 -1.40 14.18
N ILE A 130 -1.32 -0.67 13.23
CA ILE A 130 -2.42 -1.20 12.42
C ILE A 130 -1.95 -2.44 11.66
N PHE A 131 -0.77 -2.40 11.06
CA PHE A 131 -0.17 -3.56 10.37
C PHE A 131 -0.07 -4.79 11.29
N ILE A 132 0.51 -4.65 12.48
CA ILE A 132 0.68 -5.77 13.43
C ILE A 132 -0.68 -6.31 13.88
N VAL A 133 -1.60 -5.42 14.29
CA VAL A 133 -2.92 -5.82 14.78
C VAL A 133 -3.74 -6.49 13.69
N SER A 134 -3.75 -5.96 12.47
CA SER A 134 -4.48 -6.57 11.35
C SER A 134 -3.95 -7.95 11.00
N LEU A 135 -2.62 -8.16 11.01
CA LEU A 135 -2.05 -9.49 10.77
C LEU A 135 -2.34 -10.46 11.90
N TYR A 136 -2.28 -9.99 13.15
CA TYR A 136 -2.64 -10.81 14.29
C TYR A 136 -4.09 -11.31 14.18
N VAL A 137 -5.03 -10.40 13.89
CA VAL A 137 -6.45 -10.76 13.71
C VAL A 137 -6.63 -11.71 12.52
N LEU A 138 -5.95 -11.48 11.40
CA LEU A 138 -6.04 -12.36 10.22
C LEU A 138 -5.59 -13.78 10.54
N ILE A 139 -4.44 -13.94 11.20
CA ILE A 139 -3.92 -15.26 11.58
C ILE A 139 -4.83 -15.92 12.61
N TYR A 140 -5.32 -15.15 13.58
CA TYR A 140 -6.19 -15.65 14.63
C TYR A 140 -7.54 -16.17 14.08
N ASP A 141 -8.11 -15.47 13.10
CA ASP A 141 -9.28 -15.93 12.33
C ASP A 141 -8.98 -17.19 11.52
N LYS A 142 -7.79 -17.25 10.88
CA LYS A 142 -7.36 -18.41 10.08
C LYS A 142 -7.18 -19.68 10.90
N ILE A 143 -6.71 -19.57 12.15
CA ILE A 143 -6.56 -20.70 13.07
C ILE A 143 -7.92 -21.14 13.66
N GLY A 144 -8.99 -20.37 13.44
CA GLY A 144 -10.35 -20.72 13.87
C GLY A 144 -10.59 -20.51 15.37
N GLN A 145 -9.97 -19.48 15.97
CA GLN A 145 -10.11 -19.15 17.39
C GLN A 145 -10.99 -17.90 17.65
N LEU A 146 -11.70 -17.41 16.62
CA LEU A 146 -12.80 -16.42 16.71
C LEU A 146 -14.13 -17.10 16.42
#